data_AF-A0ABD1SK97-F1
#
_entry.id   AF-A0ABD1SK97-F1
#
_cell.length_a   1.000
_cell.length_b   1.000
_cell.length_c   1.000
_cell.angle_alpha   90.00
_cell.angle_beta   90.00
_cell.angle_gamma   90.00
#
_symmetry.space_group_name_H-M   'P 1'
#
loop_
_entity.id
_entity.type
_entity.pdbx_description
1 polymer ?
#
loop_
_entity_poly.entity_id
_entity_poly.type
_entity_poly.pdbx_seq_one_letter_code
_entity_poly.pdbx_strand_id
1 'polypeptide(L)'
;MVAHLSDFGIAKLLGEGESNAHTTTMGTLGYIAPEYGLEGSVSIRCDVYSYGIMLMEVFTRTNPSSEIFSGELSLRSWINDSMPNATARIIDSNLLAPEEEYN
;
A
#
# COMPACT_ATOMS: atom_id res chain seq x y z
N MET A 1 14.91 -8.14 13.12
CA MET A 1 13.65 -8.77 12.64
C MET A 1 13.75 -8.95 11.13
N VAL A 2 13.12 -9.98 10.55
CA VAL A 2 13.11 -10.22 9.09
C VAL A 2 11.67 -10.35 8.62
N ALA A 3 11.29 -9.55 7.62
CA ALA A 3 9.96 -9.61 7.03
C ALA A 3 9.85 -10.76 6.02
N HIS A 4 8.72 -11.47 6.05
CA HIS A 4 8.37 -12.53 5.12
C HIS A 4 6.97 -12.28 4.58
N LEU A 5 6.76 -12.46 3.27
CA LEU A 5 5.46 -12.30 2.63
C LEU A 5 4.67 -13.61 2.72
N SER A 6 3.36 -13.52 3.00
CA SER A 6 2.45 -14.66 3.14
C SER A 6 1.09 -14.36 2.53
N ASP A 7 0.17 -15.32 2.63
CA ASP A 7 -1.22 -15.25 2.13
C ASP A 7 -1.34 -15.05 0.61
N PHE A 8 -1.00 -16.11 -0.12
CA PHE A 8 -1.12 -16.17 -1.58
C PHE A 8 -2.49 -16.71 -2.04
N GLY A 9 -3.53 -16.67 -1.18
CA GLY A 9 -4.83 -17.31 -1.44
C GLY A 9 -5.59 -16.79 -2.67
N ILE A 10 -5.26 -15.56 -3.11
CA ILE A 10 -5.86 -14.92 -4.30
C ILE A 10 -4.86 -14.72 -5.46
N ALA A 11 -3.61 -15.19 -5.30
CA ALA A 11 -2.56 -15.00 -6.28
C ALA A 11 -2.91 -15.64 -7.64
N LYS A 12 -2.43 -15.03 -8.72
CA LYS A 12 -2.59 -15.55 -10.08
C LYS A 12 -1.25 -15.98 -10.63
N LEU A 13 -1.23 -17.16 -11.25
CA LEU A 13 -0.10 -17.60 -12.06
C LEU A 13 -0.27 -17.04 -13.46
N LEU A 14 0.74 -16.32 -13.94
CA LEU A 14 0.79 -15.83 -15.32
C LEU A 14 1.61 -16.81 -16.15
N GLY A 15 1.10 -17.15 -17.33
CA GLY A 15 1.84 -17.94 -18.31
C GLY A 15 3.01 -17.18 -18.94
N GLU A 16 3.85 -17.88 -19.68
CA GLU A 16 4.96 -17.26 -20.42
C GLU A 16 4.41 -16.28 -21.46
N GLY A 17 4.84 -15.02 -21.38
CA GLY A 17 4.37 -13.93 -22.26
C GLY A 17 3.06 -13.26 -21.79
N GLU A 18 2.41 -13.73 -20.74
CA GLU A 18 1.26 -13.07 -20.14
C GLU A 18 1.70 -11.97 -19.19
N SER A 19 1.18 -10.74 -19.38
CA SER A 19 1.50 -9.59 -18.53
C SER A 19 0.41 -9.27 -17.50
N ASN A 20 -0.78 -9.83 -17.66
CA ASN A 20 -1.93 -9.61 -16.79
C ASN A 20 -2.88 -10.81 -16.79
N ALA A 21 -3.72 -10.87 -15.77
CA ALA A 21 -4.86 -11.78 -15.68
C ALA A 21 -6.10 -10.99 -15.27
N HIS A 22 -7.29 -11.55 -15.50
CA HIS A 22 -8.54 -10.97 -15.02
C HIS A 22 -9.08 -11.76 -13.84
N THR A 23 -9.67 -11.08 -12.86
CA THR A 23 -10.27 -11.72 -11.70
C THR A 23 -11.48 -10.96 -11.18
N THR A 24 -12.44 -11.71 -10.61
CA THR A 24 -13.58 -11.18 -9.86
C THR A 24 -13.35 -11.21 -8.35
N THR A 25 -12.22 -11.78 -7.91
CA THR A 25 -11.82 -11.77 -6.50
C THR A 25 -11.52 -10.33 -6.08
N MET A 26 -11.99 -9.93 -4.91
CA MET A 26 -11.67 -8.62 -4.35
C MET A 26 -10.34 -8.68 -3.62
N GLY A 27 -9.49 -7.68 -3.82
CA GLY A 27 -8.31 -7.44 -2.97
C GLY A 27 -8.67 -6.74 -1.66
N THR A 28 -7.65 -6.30 -0.94
CA THR A 28 -7.82 -5.53 0.30
C THR A 28 -8.05 -4.04 0.00
N LEU A 29 -9.20 -3.51 0.44
CA LEU A 29 -9.54 -2.09 0.25
C LEU A 29 -8.43 -1.17 0.82
N GLY A 30 -8.08 -0.12 0.07
CA GLY A 30 -6.97 0.77 0.37
C GLY A 30 -5.65 0.37 -0.31
N TYR A 31 -5.47 -0.91 -0.64
CA TYR A 31 -4.28 -1.44 -1.33
C TYR A 31 -4.50 -1.71 -2.81
N ILE A 32 -5.76 -1.86 -3.23
CA ILE A 32 -6.14 -2.20 -4.61
C ILE A 32 -5.65 -1.13 -5.59
N ALA A 33 -4.90 -1.55 -6.60
CA ALA A 33 -4.53 -0.71 -7.74
C ALA A 33 -5.78 -0.29 -8.54
N PRO A 34 -5.83 0.93 -9.09
CA PRO A 34 -7.01 1.42 -9.81
C PRO A 34 -7.49 0.48 -10.94
N GLU A 35 -6.56 -0.06 -11.72
CA GLU A 35 -6.84 -1.02 -12.81
C GLU A 35 -7.43 -2.34 -12.29
N TYR A 36 -7.04 -2.78 -11.10
CA TYR A 36 -7.62 -3.96 -10.46
C TYR A 36 -9.04 -3.64 -9.96
N GLY A 37 -9.22 -2.52 -9.28
CA GLY A 37 -10.53 -2.13 -8.72
C GLY A 37 -11.59 -1.82 -9.78
N LEU A 38 -11.18 -1.29 -10.94
CA LEU A 38 -12.08 -0.87 -12.02
C LEU A 38 -12.36 -2.00 -13.03
N GLU A 39 -11.32 -2.73 -13.44
CA GLU A 39 -11.40 -3.67 -14.56
C GLU A 39 -11.24 -5.13 -14.14
N GLY A 40 -10.89 -5.38 -12.87
CA GLY A 40 -10.50 -6.72 -12.40
C GLY A 40 -9.15 -7.17 -12.98
N SER A 41 -8.38 -6.26 -13.57
CA SER A 41 -7.10 -6.54 -14.23
C SER A 41 -5.99 -6.59 -13.17
N VAL A 42 -5.38 -7.76 -13.00
CA VAL A 42 -4.28 -7.99 -12.05
C VAL A 42 -2.98 -8.27 -12.80
N SER A 43 -1.89 -7.71 -12.30
CA SER A 43 -0.56 -7.85 -12.88
C SER A 43 0.50 -7.63 -11.80
N ILE A 44 1.77 -7.87 -12.15
CA ILE A 44 2.92 -7.53 -11.30
C ILE A 44 2.91 -6.03 -10.93
N ARG A 45 2.34 -5.16 -11.79
CA ARG A 45 2.21 -3.73 -11.50
C ARG A 45 1.25 -3.45 -10.34
N CYS A 46 0.20 -4.26 -10.20
CA CYS A 46 -0.74 -4.16 -9.08
C CYS A 46 -0.04 -4.51 -7.75
N ASP A 47 0.90 -5.47 -7.76
CA ASP A 47 1.72 -5.79 -6.58
C ASP A 47 2.64 -4.62 -6.21
N VAL A 48 3.27 -3.97 -7.19
CA VAL A 48 4.09 -2.77 -6.97
C VAL A 48 3.28 -1.62 -6.38
N TYR A 49 2.05 -1.41 -6.86
CA TYR A 49 1.15 -0.40 -6.31
C TYR A 49 0.81 -0.71 -4.84
N SER A 50 0.38 -1.93 -4.56
CA SER A 50 -0.02 -2.38 -3.22
C SER A 50 1.15 -2.30 -2.24
N TYR A 51 2.36 -2.69 -2.68
CA TYR A 51 3.60 -2.53 -1.91
C TYR A 51 3.91 -1.06 -1.62
N GLY A 52 3.67 -0.15 -2.56
CA GLY A 52 3.80 1.29 -2.36
C GLY A 52 2.88 1.82 -1.26
N ILE A 53 1.62 1.37 -1.23
CA ILE A 53 0.68 1.71 -0.15
C ILE A 53 1.16 1.14 1.19
N MET A 54 1.63 -0.11 1.22
CA MET A 54 2.19 -0.72 2.44
C MET A 54 3.39 0.09 2.98
N LEU A 55 4.29 0.56 2.11
CA LEU A 55 5.38 1.44 2.54
C LEU A 55 4.85 2.74 3.15
N MET A 56 3.85 3.35 2.52
CA MET A 56 3.20 4.55 3.07
C MET A 56 2.61 4.28 4.46
N GLU A 57 1.87 3.18 4.64
CA GLU A 57 1.32 2.76 5.93
C GLU A 57 2.42 2.62 6.99
N VAL A 58 3.54 1.97 6.65
CA VAL A 58 4.66 1.76 7.58
C VAL A 58 5.28 3.09 8.00
N PHE A 59 5.52 4.01 7.06
CA PHE A 59 6.15 5.29 7.37
C PHE A 59 5.23 6.26 8.10
N THR A 60 3.91 6.19 7.91
CA THR A 60 2.96 7.10 8.56
C THR A 60 2.23 6.48 9.74
N ARG A 61 2.41 5.18 9.98
CA ARG A 61 1.65 4.37 10.94
C ARG A 61 0.13 4.55 10.79
N THR A 62 -0.34 4.71 9.55
CA THR A 62 -1.75 5.02 9.26
C THR A 62 -2.38 3.91 8.43
N ASN A 63 -3.46 3.33 8.95
CA ASN A 63 -4.20 2.25 8.27
C ASN A 63 -4.86 2.79 6.97
N PRO A 64 -4.51 2.28 5.78
CA PRO A 64 -5.07 2.71 4.49
C PRO A 64 -6.58 2.46 4.35
N SER A 65 -7.15 1.57 5.15
CA SER A 65 -8.59 1.24 5.18
C SER A 65 -9.35 1.99 6.30
N SER A 66 -8.73 2.96 6.97
CA SER A 66 -9.38 3.77 7.99
C SER A 66 -10.55 4.58 7.40
N GLU A 67 -11.62 4.80 8.18
CA GLU A 67 -12.80 5.55 7.72
C GLU A 67 -12.52 7.01 7.33
N ILE A 68 -11.39 7.55 7.79
CA ILE A 68 -10.91 8.88 7.36
C ILE A 68 -10.57 8.91 5.87
N PHE A 69 -10.30 7.76 5.25
CA PHE A 69 -9.99 7.60 3.82
C PHE A 69 -11.20 7.07 3.04
N SER A 70 -12.31 7.79 3.15
CA SER A 70 -13.56 7.47 2.44
C SER A 70 -13.80 8.40 1.25
N GLY A 71 -14.60 7.92 0.30
CA GLY A 71 -14.90 8.67 -0.93
C GLY A 71 -13.67 8.83 -1.82
N GLU A 72 -13.30 10.07 -2.11
CA GLU A 72 -12.14 10.40 -2.96
C GLU A 72 -10.82 10.53 -2.18
N LEU A 73 -10.87 10.50 -0.84
CA LEU A 73 -9.68 10.63 -0.02
C LEU A 73 -9.03 9.25 0.20
N SER A 74 -7.74 9.16 -0.08
CA SER A 74 -6.93 7.95 0.11
C SER A 74 -5.65 8.29 0.88
N LEU A 75 -5.00 7.30 1.48
CA LEU A 75 -3.68 7.49 2.10
C LEU A 75 -2.69 8.13 1.11
N ARG A 76 -2.71 7.67 -0.15
CA ARG A 76 -1.88 8.21 -1.22
C ARG A 76 -2.15 9.69 -1.49
N SER A 77 -3.41 10.10 -1.64
CA SER A 77 -3.73 11.51 -1.92
C SER A 77 -3.44 12.39 -0.72
N TRP A 78 -3.74 11.93 0.50
CA TRP A 78 -3.41 12.65 1.73
C TRP A 78 -1.90 12.89 1.90
N ILE A 79 -1.07 11.88 1.61
CA ILE A 79 0.40 12.05 1.62
C ILE A 79 0.83 13.03 0.53
N ASN A 80 0.32 12.88 -0.69
CA ASN A 80 0.68 13.74 -1.82
C ASN A 80 0.35 15.21 -1.52
N ASP A 81 -0.80 15.49 -0.92
CA ASP A 81 -1.23 16.84 -0.55
C ASP A 81 -0.42 17.42 0.62
N SER A 82 0.20 16.56 1.43
CA SER A 82 1.07 16.95 2.55
C SER A 82 2.51 17.25 2.13
N MET A 83 2.92 16.86 0.92
CA MET A 83 4.29 17.01 0.45
C MET A 83 4.53 18.38 -0.21
N PRO A 84 5.72 18.99 -0.05
CA PRO A 84 6.81 18.61 0.87
C PRO A 84 6.69 19.27 2.26
N ASN A 85 5.72 20.18 2.45
CA ASN A 85 5.73 21.14 3.56
C ASN A 85 5.32 20.53 4.91
N ALA A 86 4.60 19.40 4.90
CA ALA A 86 4.06 18.75 6.09
C ALA A 86 4.58 17.32 6.27
N THR A 87 5.63 16.91 5.56
CA THR A 87 6.19 15.54 5.62
C THR A 87 6.54 15.10 7.04
N ALA A 88 7.17 15.97 7.83
CA ALA A 88 7.52 15.66 9.22
C ALA A 88 6.30 15.46 10.14
N ARG A 89 5.11 15.93 9.74
CA ARG A 89 3.87 15.78 10.52
C ARG A 89 3.14 14.47 10.22
N ILE A 90 3.42 13.88 9.06
CA ILE A 90 2.74 12.66 8.60
C ILE A 90 3.58 11.40 8.83
N ILE A 91 4.90 11.53 9.02
CA ILE A 91 5.78 10.42 9.39
C ILE A 91 5.54 10.03 10.86
N ASP A 92 5.57 8.73 11.16
CA ASP A 92 5.52 8.19 12.52
C ASP A 92 6.65 8.79 13.37
N SER A 93 6.28 9.46 14.46
CA SER A 93 7.24 10.12 15.35
C SER A 93 8.23 9.14 15.99
N ASN A 94 7.87 7.84 16.10
CA ASN A 94 8.79 6.81 16.59
C ASN A 94 9.95 6.54 15.64
N LEU A 95 9.80 6.86 14.34
CA LEU A 95 10.89 6.76 13.36
C LEU A 95 11.84 7.97 13.41
N LEU A 96 11.44 9.04 14.13
CA LEU A 96 12.23 10.26 14.28
C LEU A 96 12.95 10.34 15.63
N ALA A 97 12.61 9.47 16.58
CA ALA A 97 13.31 9.39 17.85
C ALA A 97 14.72 8.80 17.62
N PRO A 98 15.79 9.43 18.15
CA PRO A 98 17.11 8.82 18.14
C PRO A 98 17.07 7.50 18.90
N GLU A 99 17.77 6.47 18.40
CA GLU A 99 17.89 5.19 19.11
C GLU A 99 18.39 5.45 20.54
N GLU A 100 17.57 5.13 21.54
CA GLU A 100 18.09 5.03 22.91
C GLU A 100 19.11 3.88 22.89
N GLU A 101 20.39 4.22 23.08
CA GLU A 101 21.47 3.24 23.30
C GLU A 101 21.09 2.38 24.51
N TYR A 102 20.51 1.22 24.25
CA TYR A 102 20.37 0.17 25.25
C TYR A 102 21.79 -0.36 25.57
N ASN A 103 22.41 0.23 26.60
CA ASN A 103 23.63 -0.26 27.25
C ASN A 103 23.37 -1.57 28.01
#